data_AF-A0A6N4Q5G8-F1
#
_entry.id   AF-A0A6N4Q5G8-F1
#
_cell.length_a   1.000
_cell.length_b   1.000
_cell.length_c   1.000
_cell.angle_alpha   90.00
_cell.angle_beta   90.00
_cell.angle_gamma   90.00
#
_symmetry.space_group_name_H-M   'P 1'
#
loop_
_entity.id
_entity.type
_entity.pdbx_description
1 polymer ?
#
loop_
_entity_poly.entity_id
_entity_poly.type
_entity_poly.pdbx_seq_one_letter_code
_entity_poly.pdbx_strand_id
1 'polypeptide(L)'
;MVSFLPLMIAILAILSLILHSFYVYSRFGVKDVPNERSLHDVVTKKSGGMFFIPLFLIATLFLLFCPQMGELLPLPADPIQRMDIYLLLAGIFLFCILGLIDDLYHLSPKLRLFLELTLVAVFLYWTNSEITYFHLASIPKFIQIMGLTIFLVFAVNLVNFMDGMDWYLVTTIFLSYFSLAFIFPNFFAVGNFGYSFYLILFVSMFGFIFYNFPKAKLFMGDSGSLALGFFVMALPLFVGKWTEPKSEVWDATYYFYLFPYFWLDGIFILIKRFFQKKHLFSAHREHLYQRITETKLGKIGSLGIFSTLNFTLVCFHFVLKTYGVPNSLILLLLFLFSAFSYGILWIFVPRKNLA
;
A
#
# COMPACT_ATOMS: atom_id res chain seq x y z
N MET A 1 -5.60 -30.65 -7.64
CA MET A 1 -6.32 -30.84 -6.36
C MET A 1 -6.92 -29.50 -5.94
N VAL A 2 -8.09 -29.15 -6.47
CA VAL A 2 -8.69 -27.80 -6.36
C VAL A 2 -9.62 -27.64 -5.14
N SER A 3 -9.94 -28.73 -4.43
CA SER A 3 -10.98 -28.77 -3.39
C SER A 3 -10.65 -28.05 -2.08
N PHE A 4 -9.36 -27.85 -1.75
CA PHE A 4 -8.96 -27.29 -0.45
C PHE A 4 -8.82 -25.77 -0.44
N LEU A 5 -8.63 -25.15 -1.61
CA LEU A 5 -8.38 -23.71 -1.69
C LEU A 5 -9.58 -22.85 -1.26
N PRO A 6 -10.81 -23.08 -1.76
CA PRO A 6 -11.97 -22.30 -1.33
C PRO A 6 -12.22 -22.42 0.18
N LEU A 7 -12.00 -23.63 0.73
CA LEU A 7 -12.13 -23.91 2.15
C LEU A 7 -11.08 -23.14 2.96
N MET A 8 -9.82 -23.14 2.54
CA MET A 8 -8.74 -22.41 3.20
C MET A 8 -8.97 -20.90 3.17
N ILE A 9 -9.42 -20.35 2.04
CA ILE A 9 -9.80 -18.94 1.90
C ILE A 9 -10.94 -18.61 2.87
N ALA A 10 -11.98 -19.46 2.93
CA ALA A 10 -13.11 -19.28 3.84
C ALA A 10 -12.66 -19.33 5.31
N ILE A 11 -11.82 -20.30 5.69
CA ILE A 11 -11.25 -20.40 7.04
C ILE A 11 -10.46 -19.16 7.40
N LEU A 12 -9.59 -18.68 6.50
CA LEU A 12 -8.77 -17.49 6.73
C LEU A 12 -9.63 -16.22 6.88
N ALA A 13 -10.66 -16.05 6.05
CA ALA A 13 -11.62 -14.95 6.15
C ALA A 13 -12.39 -14.99 7.47
N ILE A 14 -12.90 -16.16 7.86
CA ILE A 14 -13.63 -16.37 9.12
C ILE A 14 -12.70 -16.09 10.31
N LEU A 15 -11.47 -16.61 10.29
CA LEU A 15 -10.48 -16.37 11.34
C LEU A 15 -10.14 -14.88 11.46
N SER A 16 -9.95 -14.20 10.33
CA SER A 16 -9.79 -12.75 10.29
C SER A 16 -10.98 -12.05 10.93
N LEU A 17 -12.21 -12.40 10.56
CA LEU A 17 -13.40 -11.80 11.15
C LEU A 17 -13.48 -12.05 12.66
N ILE A 18 -13.22 -13.27 13.14
CA ILE A 18 -13.25 -13.63 14.56
C ILE A 18 -12.22 -12.81 15.35
N LEU A 19 -10.96 -12.75 14.89
CA LEU A 19 -9.89 -12.03 15.59
C LEU A 19 -10.17 -10.53 15.67
N HIS A 20 -10.60 -9.92 14.56
CA HIS A 20 -10.97 -8.50 14.55
C HIS A 20 -12.24 -8.23 15.38
N SER A 21 -13.22 -9.13 15.36
CA SER A 21 -14.43 -9.02 16.19
C SER A 21 -14.07 -9.03 17.67
N PHE A 22 -13.28 -10.03 18.09
CA PHE A 22 -12.78 -10.13 19.45
C PHE A 22 -12.02 -8.87 19.86
N TYR A 23 -11.12 -8.38 19.00
CA TYR A 23 -10.38 -7.17 19.29
C TYR A 23 -11.29 -5.96 19.42
N VAL A 24 -12.23 -5.73 18.51
CA VAL A 24 -13.14 -4.56 18.56
C VAL A 24 -13.93 -4.53 19.87
N TYR A 25 -14.44 -5.68 20.33
CA TYR A 25 -15.28 -5.78 21.52
C TYR A 25 -14.53 -6.04 22.84
N SER A 26 -13.22 -6.30 22.81
CA SER A 26 -12.45 -6.52 24.03
C SER A 26 -12.29 -5.25 24.87
N ARG A 27 -11.80 -5.36 26.10
CA ARG A 27 -11.44 -4.19 26.94
C ARG A 27 -10.02 -3.67 26.71
N PHE A 28 -9.14 -4.50 26.14
CA PHE A 28 -7.75 -4.16 25.85
C PHE A 28 -7.59 -3.60 24.43
N GLY A 29 -6.44 -3.03 24.14
CA GLY A 29 -6.10 -2.52 22.82
C GLY A 29 -5.84 -1.02 22.82
N VAL A 30 -5.33 -0.54 21.70
CA VAL A 30 -4.94 0.85 21.54
C VAL A 30 -6.16 1.66 21.13
N LYS A 31 -6.49 2.69 21.91
CA LYS A 31 -7.61 3.57 21.66
C LYS A 31 -7.13 4.82 20.94
N ASP A 32 -7.87 5.23 19.93
CA ASP A 32 -7.71 6.52 19.28
C ASP A 32 -8.81 7.47 19.76
N VAL A 33 -8.41 8.46 20.55
CA VAL A 33 -9.32 9.45 21.14
C VAL A 33 -9.48 10.61 20.15
N PRO A 34 -10.72 10.97 19.76
CA PRO A 34 -10.98 12.10 18.87
C PRO A 34 -10.27 13.37 19.33
N ASN A 35 -9.62 14.03 18.40
CA ASN A 35 -9.04 15.36 18.58
C ASN A 35 -9.49 16.29 17.45
N GLU A 36 -9.09 17.55 17.50
CA GLU A 36 -9.47 18.56 16.50
C GLU A 36 -9.08 18.17 15.05
N ARG A 37 -8.19 17.20 14.85
CA ARG A 37 -7.70 16.77 13.53
C ARG A 37 -8.38 15.48 13.06
N SER A 38 -9.12 14.80 13.92
CA SER A 38 -9.80 13.52 13.66
C SER A 38 -11.00 13.69 12.71
N LEU A 39 -11.29 12.66 11.90
CA LEU A 39 -12.51 12.56 11.08
C LEU A 39 -13.57 11.65 11.73
N HIS A 40 -13.47 11.45 13.03
CA HIS A 40 -14.34 10.62 13.86
C HIS A 40 -14.62 11.32 15.18
N ASP A 41 -15.83 11.11 15.69
CA ASP A 41 -16.34 11.78 16.89
C ASP A 41 -16.44 10.85 18.11
N VAL A 42 -16.06 9.57 17.96
CA VAL A 42 -16.20 8.52 18.99
C VAL A 42 -14.85 7.84 19.19
N VAL A 43 -14.49 7.49 20.44
CA VAL A 43 -13.28 6.72 20.73
C VAL A 43 -13.32 5.38 19.99
N THR A 44 -12.38 5.18 19.07
CA THR A 44 -12.32 4.01 18.18
C THR A 44 -11.03 3.24 18.45
N LYS A 45 -11.03 1.92 18.27
CA LYS A 45 -9.77 1.15 18.40
C LYS A 45 -8.89 1.37 17.18
N LYS A 46 -7.57 1.38 17.39
CA LYS A 46 -6.56 1.37 16.32
C LYS A 46 -5.70 0.11 16.38
N SER A 47 -4.76 0.00 15.45
CA SER A 47 -3.84 -1.14 15.29
C SER A 47 -4.49 -2.41 14.75
N GLY A 48 -5.45 -2.32 13.83
CA GLY A 48 -5.99 -3.48 13.13
C GLY A 48 -4.92 -4.32 12.39
N GLY A 49 -3.81 -3.70 11.98
CA GLY A 49 -2.67 -4.36 11.36
C GLY A 49 -2.07 -5.52 12.16
N MET A 50 -2.14 -5.44 13.49
CA MET A 50 -1.60 -6.47 14.39
C MET A 50 -2.25 -7.85 14.22
N PHE A 51 -3.41 -7.93 13.56
CA PHE A 51 -4.09 -9.20 13.28
C PHE A 51 -3.95 -9.63 11.83
N PHE A 52 -4.28 -8.75 10.87
CA PHE A 52 -4.28 -9.17 9.47
C PHE A 52 -2.87 -9.41 8.90
N ILE A 53 -1.83 -8.71 9.38
CA ILE A 53 -0.46 -8.96 8.90
C ILE A 53 0.06 -10.32 9.37
N PRO A 54 -0.01 -10.69 10.67
CA PRO A 54 0.37 -12.04 11.08
C PRO A 54 -0.46 -13.14 10.42
N LEU A 55 -1.76 -12.93 10.22
CA LEU A 55 -2.60 -13.88 9.46
C LEU A 55 -2.13 -14.05 8.03
N PHE A 56 -1.79 -12.96 7.34
CA PHE A 56 -1.23 -13.00 6.00
C PHE A 56 0.09 -13.78 5.99
N LEU A 57 1.03 -13.44 6.89
CA LEU A 57 2.33 -14.10 6.98
C LEU A 57 2.21 -15.60 7.26
N ILE A 58 1.37 -16.00 8.23
CA ILE A 58 1.15 -17.40 8.58
C ILE A 58 0.52 -18.16 7.42
N ALA A 59 -0.51 -17.60 6.78
CA ALA A 59 -1.16 -18.24 5.63
C ALA A 59 -0.21 -18.39 4.44
N THR A 60 0.60 -17.37 4.15
CA THR A 60 1.61 -17.43 3.08
C THR A 60 2.69 -18.46 3.40
N LEU A 61 3.25 -18.45 4.60
CA LEU A 61 4.27 -19.44 5.00
C LEU A 61 3.71 -20.87 4.98
N PHE A 62 2.49 -21.07 5.46
CA PHE A 62 1.82 -22.38 5.41
C PHE A 62 1.72 -22.89 3.96
N LEU A 63 1.29 -22.06 3.02
CA LEU A 63 1.23 -22.43 1.60
C LEU A 63 2.59 -22.71 0.98
N LEU A 64 3.64 -21.97 1.39
CA LEU A 64 5.01 -22.20 0.92
C LEU A 64 5.57 -23.54 1.43
N PHE A 65 5.25 -23.96 2.67
CA PHE A 65 5.75 -25.20 3.27
C PHE A 65 4.86 -26.43 3.00
N CYS A 66 3.63 -26.24 2.52
CA CYS A 66 2.71 -27.31 2.15
C CYS A 66 2.33 -27.27 0.64
N PRO A 67 3.30 -27.40 -0.28
CA PRO A 67 3.08 -27.21 -1.71
C PRO A 67 2.13 -28.24 -2.33
N GLN A 68 1.97 -29.44 -1.73
CA GLN A 68 0.98 -30.42 -2.20
C GLN A 68 -0.47 -29.93 -2.08
N MET A 69 -0.72 -28.88 -1.29
CA MET A 69 -2.06 -28.34 -1.03
C MET A 69 -2.40 -27.09 -1.86
N GLY A 70 -1.48 -26.53 -2.66
CA GLY A 70 -1.72 -25.26 -3.34
C GLY A 70 -1.00 -25.08 -4.67
N GLU A 71 -1.74 -25.16 -5.78
CA GLU A 71 -1.30 -24.75 -7.12
C GLU A 71 -1.11 -23.21 -7.24
N LEU A 72 -1.48 -22.44 -6.22
CA LEU A 72 -1.38 -20.97 -6.17
C LEU A 72 0.04 -20.43 -5.94
N LEU A 73 0.89 -21.17 -5.24
CA LEU A 73 2.24 -20.72 -4.86
C LEU A 73 3.27 -21.81 -5.18
N PRO A 74 3.52 -22.10 -6.48
CA PRO A 74 4.55 -23.04 -6.88
C PRO A 74 5.92 -22.43 -6.56
N LEU A 75 6.57 -22.88 -5.48
CA LEU A 75 7.88 -22.38 -5.04
C LEU A 75 8.84 -22.22 -6.24
N PRO A 76 9.54 -21.07 -6.38
CA PRO A 76 10.51 -20.92 -7.44
C PRO A 76 11.59 -21.99 -7.28
N ALA A 77 11.98 -22.64 -8.38
CA ALA A 77 13.06 -23.61 -8.37
C ALA A 77 14.38 -22.96 -7.92
N ASP A 78 14.59 -21.71 -8.33
CA ASP A 78 15.76 -20.91 -7.99
C ASP A 78 15.79 -20.56 -6.48
N PRO A 79 16.84 -20.98 -5.74
CA PRO A 79 17.03 -20.60 -4.34
C PRO A 79 17.09 -19.09 -4.10
N ILE A 80 17.59 -18.31 -5.06
CA ILE A 80 17.72 -16.85 -4.93
C ILE A 80 16.33 -16.22 -4.90
N GLN A 81 15.45 -16.61 -5.83
CA GLN A 81 14.07 -16.12 -5.89
C GLN A 81 13.27 -16.52 -4.63
N ARG A 82 13.56 -17.68 -4.04
CA ARG A 82 12.99 -18.08 -2.74
C ARG A 82 13.46 -17.16 -1.61
N MET A 83 14.74 -16.78 -1.61
CA MET A 83 15.29 -15.85 -0.62
C MET A 83 14.61 -14.48 -0.72
N ASP A 84 14.35 -13.97 -1.93
CA ASP A 84 13.62 -12.71 -2.15
C ASP A 84 12.23 -12.74 -1.49
N ILE A 85 11.51 -13.85 -1.60
CA ILE A 85 10.20 -14.04 -0.96
C ILE A 85 10.35 -13.96 0.57
N TYR A 86 11.31 -14.68 1.16
CA TYR A 86 11.51 -14.66 2.60
C TYR A 86 11.94 -13.28 3.12
N LEU A 87 12.77 -12.56 2.36
CA LEU A 87 13.18 -11.19 2.70
C LEU A 87 12.01 -10.21 2.62
N LEU A 88 11.12 -10.35 1.63
CA LEU A 88 9.90 -9.56 1.54
C LEU A 88 8.99 -9.82 2.75
N LEU A 89 8.72 -11.09 3.09
CA LEU A 89 7.88 -11.45 4.24
C LEU A 89 8.49 -10.98 5.57
N ALA A 90 9.81 -11.09 5.72
CA ALA A 90 10.53 -10.57 6.88
C ALA A 90 10.42 -9.04 6.98
N GLY A 91 10.56 -8.32 5.87
CA GLY A 91 10.37 -6.87 5.83
C GLY A 91 8.96 -6.45 6.25
N ILE A 92 7.92 -7.11 5.71
CA ILE A 92 6.51 -6.87 6.08
C ILE A 92 6.30 -7.08 7.58
N PHE A 93 6.85 -8.16 8.13
CA PHE A 93 6.79 -8.44 9.57
C PHE A 93 7.48 -7.33 10.38
N LEU A 94 8.69 -6.94 10.02
CA LEU A 94 9.45 -5.91 10.74
C LEU A 94 8.78 -4.54 10.69
N PHE A 95 8.20 -4.15 9.56
CA PHE A 95 7.41 -2.92 9.45
C PHE A 95 6.12 -2.98 10.28
N CYS A 96 5.47 -4.14 10.37
CA CYS A 96 4.33 -4.33 11.26
C CYS A 96 4.71 -4.19 12.73
N ILE A 97 5.84 -4.77 13.15
CA ILE A 97 6.36 -4.64 14.52
C ILE A 97 6.74 -3.19 14.82
N LEU A 98 7.46 -2.53 13.90
CA LEU A 98 7.83 -1.12 14.05
C LEU A 98 6.59 -0.25 14.24
N GLY A 99 5.58 -0.43 13.38
CA GLY A 99 4.32 0.30 13.48
C GLY A 99 3.52 -0.03 14.74
N LEU A 100 3.54 -1.27 15.22
CA LEU A 100 2.90 -1.65 16.47
C LEU A 100 3.59 -1.02 17.69
N ILE A 101 4.92 -1.00 17.69
CA ILE A 101 5.70 -0.31 18.72
C ILE A 101 5.36 1.18 18.71
N ASP A 102 5.26 1.80 17.53
CA ASP A 102 4.91 3.23 17.42
C ASP A 102 3.47 3.51 17.90
N ASP A 103 2.53 2.62 17.55
CA ASP A 103 1.16 2.68 18.02
C ASP A 103 1.05 2.67 19.55
N LEU A 104 1.91 1.89 20.23
CA LEU A 104 1.92 1.70 21.68
C LEU A 104 2.73 2.76 22.45
N TYR A 105 3.89 3.15 21.92
CA TYR A 105 4.88 3.94 22.65
C TYR A 105 5.18 5.32 22.06
N HIS A 106 4.69 5.62 20.85
CA HIS A 106 4.88 6.89 20.16
C HIS A 106 6.37 7.24 20.02
N LEU A 107 7.07 6.48 19.17
CA LEU A 107 8.49 6.64 18.90
C LEU A 107 8.80 8.04 18.39
N SER A 108 10.01 8.51 18.69
CA SER A 108 10.47 9.78 18.10
C SER A 108 10.56 9.63 16.56
N PRO A 109 10.13 10.65 15.78
CA PRO A 109 10.17 10.57 14.32
C PRO A 109 11.58 10.28 13.75
N LYS A 110 12.63 10.76 14.43
CA LYS A 110 14.03 10.51 14.05
C LYS A 110 14.40 9.04 14.19
N LEU A 111 14.01 8.41 15.30
CA LEU A 111 14.29 6.99 15.54
C LEU A 111 13.51 6.12 14.55
N ARG A 112 12.22 6.41 14.35
CA ARG A 112 11.38 5.69 13.38
C ARG A 112 11.99 5.76 11.97
N LEU A 113 12.32 6.96 11.50
CA LEU A 113 12.93 7.14 10.18
C LEU A 113 14.27 6.40 10.03
N PHE A 114 15.12 6.42 11.06
CA PHE A 114 16.39 5.69 11.06
C PHE A 114 16.18 4.17 10.92
N LEU A 115 15.20 3.62 11.65
CA LEU A 115 14.87 2.20 11.57
C LEU A 115 14.30 1.83 10.20
N GLU A 116 13.38 2.61 9.65
CA GLU A 116 12.81 2.39 8.31
C GLU A 116 13.90 2.43 7.22
N LEU A 117 14.80 3.42 7.26
CA LEU A 117 15.94 3.51 6.33
C LEU A 117 16.86 2.30 6.45
N THR A 118 17.15 1.86 7.67
CA THR A 118 18.00 0.68 7.90
C THR A 118 17.34 -0.59 7.36
N LEU A 119 16.06 -0.81 7.67
CA LEU A 119 15.31 -1.97 7.21
C LEU A 119 15.26 -2.06 5.68
N VAL A 120 14.95 -0.94 5.02
CA VAL A 120 14.87 -0.90 3.55
C VAL A 120 16.26 -1.04 2.91
N ALA A 121 17.29 -0.39 3.46
CA ALA A 121 18.65 -0.52 2.92
C ALA A 121 19.16 -1.97 2.99
N VAL A 122 18.96 -2.64 4.14
CA VAL A 122 19.31 -4.06 4.31
C VAL A 122 18.51 -4.92 3.35
N PHE A 123 17.19 -4.73 3.26
CA PHE A 123 16.34 -5.45 2.33
C PHE A 123 16.84 -5.34 0.88
N LEU A 124 17.05 -4.12 0.37
CA LEU A 124 17.50 -3.89 -1.02
C LEU A 124 18.91 -4.42 -1.30
N TYR A 125 19.79 -4.38 -0.30
CA TYR A 125 21.14 -4.92 -0.44
C TYR A 125 21.12 -6.43 -0.68
N TRP A 126 20.31 -7.18 0.07
CA TRP A 126 20.24 -8.64 -0.02
C TRP A 126 19.40 -9.14 -1.19
N THR A 127 18.35 -8.42 -1.59
CA THR A 127 17.50 -8.80 -2.73
C THR A 127 18.11 -8.48 -4.09
N ASN A 128 19.22 -7.72 -4.10
CA ASN A 128 19.85 -7.21 -5.31
C ASN A 128 18.80 -6.64 -6.30
N SER A 129 17.90 -5.80 -5.77
CA SER A 129 16.79 -5.27 -6.56
C SER A 129 17.30 -4.28 -7.59
N GLU A 130 16.90 -4.48 -8.84
CA GLU A 130 17.22 -3.60 -9.95
C GLU A 130 15.95 -2.89 -10.41
N ILE A 131 16.10 -1.63 -10.78
CA ILE A 131 15.05 -0.78 -11.32
C ILE A 131 15.58 -0.02 -12.53
N THR A 132 14.80 0.07 -13.59
CA THR A 132 15.13 0.91 -14.73
C THR A 132 14.57 2.31 -14.52
N TYR A 133 15.38 3.33 -14.80
CA TYR A 133 14.96 4.73 -14.71
C TYR A 133 14.77 5.26 -16.12
N PHE A 134 13.54 5.28 -16.63
CA PHE A 134 13.23 5.82 -17.97
C PHE A 134 14.06 5.18 -19.11
N HIS A 135 14.50 3.94 -18.95
CA HIS A 135 15.47 3.28 -19.84
C HIS A 135 16.79 4.07 -20.05
N LEU A 136 17.14 4.99 -19.13
CA LEU A 136 18.39 5.73 -19.14
C LEU A 136 19.57 4.84 -18.72
N ALA A 137 20.79 5.31 -19.01
CA ALA A 137 22.07 4.63 -18.82
C ALA A 137 22.22 3.95 -17.44
N SER A 138 23.13 2.97 -17.37
CA SER A 138 23.41 2.20 -16.16
C SER A 138 23.84 3.11 -14.99
N ILE A 139 22.96 3.26 -14.01
CA ILE A 139 23.26 3.94 -12.75
C ILE A 139 24.11 2.98 -11.89
N PRO A 140 25.21 3.44 -11.26
CA PRO A 140 25.96 2.61 -10.33
C PRO A 140 25.05 2.01 -9.25
N LYS A 141 25.18 0.70 -9.01
CA LYS A 141 24.32 -0.06 -8.09
C LYS A 141 24.19 0.58 -6.71
N PHE A 142 25.26 1.14 -6.16
CA PHE A 142 25.23 1.83 -4.87
C PHE A 142 24.28 3.06 -4.88
N ILE A 143 24.32 3.86 -5.94
CA ILE A 143 23.45 5.04 -6.10
C ILE A 143 22.00 4.61 -6.27
N GLN A 144 21.76 3.55 -7.05
CA GLN A 144 20.44 2.96 -7.23
C GLN A 144 19.85 2.47 -5.90
N ILE A 145 20.61 1.70 -5.11
CA ILE A 145 20.16 1.22 -3.78
C ILE A 145 19.85 2.42 -2.88
N MET A 146 20.74 3.40 -2.77
CA MET A 146 20.54 4.57 -1.92
C MET A 146 19.29 5.38 -2.33
N GLY A 147 19.11 5.64 -3.62
CA GLY A 147 17.95 6.35 -4.15
C GLY A 147 16.65 5.59 -3.92
N LEU A 148 16.67 4.27 -4.15
CA LEU A 148 15.51 3.41 -3.93
C LEU A 148 15.18 3.26 -2.44
N THR A 149 16.18 3.24 -1.55
CA THR A 149 15.96 3.28 -0.09
C THR A 149 15.19 4.53 0.31
N ILE A 150 15.66 5.71 -0.11
CA ILE A 150 15.00 6.98 0.21
C ILE A 150 13.58 7.00 -0.35
N PHE A 151 13.41 6.58 -1.61
CA PHE A 151 12.11 6.53 -2.27
C PHE A 151 11.12 5.59 -1.57
N LEU A 152 11.52 4.35 -1.25
CA LEU A 152 10.65 3.39 -0.59
C LEU A 152 10.27 3.85 0.81
N VAL A 153 11.21 4.38 1.61
CA VAL A 153 10.87 4.92 2.93
C VAL A 153 9.94 6.12 2.84
N PHE A 154 10.17 7.01 1.88
CA PHE A 154 9.24 8.11 1.59
C PHE A 154 7.84 7.58 1.24
N ALA A 155 7.76 6.60 0.35
CA ALA A 155 6.51 6.01 -0.09
C ALA A 155 5.76 5.31 1.04
N VAL A 156 6.47 4.55 1.90
CA VAL A 156 5.91 3.88 3.08
C VAL A 156 5.30 4.91 4.04
N ASN A 157 6.01 6.01 4.31
CA ASN A 157 5.48 7.08 5.15
C ASN A 157 4.32 7.82 4.49
N LEU A 158 4.38 8.04 3.17
CA LEU A 158 3.27 8.63 2.43
C LEU A 158 2.01 7.76 2.54
N VAL A 159 2.18 6.43 2.42
CA VAL A 159 1.08 5.48 2.61
C VAL A 159 0.48 5.57 4.01
N ASN A 160 1.33 5.65 5.03
CA ASN A 160 0.91 5.85 6.42
C ASN A 160 0.17 7.18 6.63
N PHE A 161 0.65 8.29 6.07
CA PHE A 161 -0.01 9.61 6.21
C PHE A 161 -1.37 9.68 5.52
N MET A 162 -1.52 8.94 4.42
CA MET A 162 -2.75 8.92 3.66
C MET A 162 -3.79 7.95 4.23
N ASP A 163 -3.46 7.14 5.24
CA ASP A 163 -4.40 6.30 6.00
C ASP A 163 -5.27 7.11 6.97
N GLY A 164 -5.87 8.19 6.47
CA GLY A 164 -6.66 9.14 7.25
C GLY A 164 -8.17 9.05 7.02
N MET A 165 -8.67 8.10 6.23
CA MET A 165 -10.09 7.91 5.94
C MET A 165 -10.45 6.42 5.85
N ASP A 166 -11.57 6.06 6.48
CA ASP A 166 -12.22 4.74 6.42
C ASP A 166 -12.21 4.19 4.98
N TRP A 167 -11.72 2.96 4.78
CA TRP A 167 -11.58 2.26 3.50
C TRP A 167 -10.66 2.87 2.44
N TYR A 168 -10.09 4.06 2.66
CA TYR A 168 -9.32 4.74 1.63
C TYR A 168 -8.04 3.97 1.26
N LEU A 169 -7.25 3.54 2.26
CA LEU A 169 -6.04 2.79 1.97
C LEU A 169 -6.35 1.39 1.42
N VAL A 170 -7.39 0.71 1.93
CA VAL A 170 -7.83 -0.61 1.42
C VAL A 170 -8.19 -0.54 -0.06
N THR A 171 -9.02 0.42 -0.46
CA THR A 171 -9.43 0.59 -1.86
C THR A 171 -8.28 1.02 -2.76
N THR A 172 -7.37 1.85 -2.25
CA THR A 172 -6.15 2.24 -2.97
C THR A 172 -5.27 1.02 -3.26
N ILE A 173 -5.06 0.15 -2.26
CA ILE A 173 -4.30 -1.11 -2.42
C ILE A 173 -5.03 -2.06 -3.38
N PHE A 174 -6.36 -2.15 -3.30
CA PHE A 174 -7.17 -2.92 -4.25
C PHE A 174 -7.00 -2.41 -5.69
N LEU A 175 -6.98 -1.10 -5.91
CA LEU A 175 -6.71 -0.54 -7.24
C LEU A 175 -5.27 -0.79 -7.70
N SER A 176 -4.28 -0.74 -6.79
CA SER A 176 -2.89 -1.08 -7.13
C SER A 176 -2.76 -2.52 -7.61
N TYR A 177 -3.54 -3.44 -7.04
CA TYR A 177 -3.62 -4.83 -7.44
C TYR A 177 -4.14 -5.00 -8.89
N PHE A 178 -5.17 -4.25 -9.30
CA PHE A 178 -5.61 -4.24 -10.71
C PHE A 178 -4.59 -3.56 -11.64
N SER A 179 -3.96 -2.50 -11.16
CA SER A 179 -2.95 -1.76 -11.94
C SER A 179 -1.78 -2.65 -12.33
N LEU A 180 -1.36 -3.55 -11.44
CA LEU A 180 -0.30 -4.53 -11.71
C LEU A 180 -0.66 -5.49 -12.85
N ALA A 181 -1.94 -5.84 -13.04
CA ALA A 181 -2.34 -6.67 -14.19
C ALA A 181 -2.26 -5.95 -15.52
N PHE A 182 -2.39 -4.62 -15.53
CA PHE A 182 -2.20 -3.82 -16.74
C PHE A 182 -0.72 -3.53 -17.02
N ILE A 183 0.12 -3.52 -16.00
CA ILE A 183 1.57 -3.41 -16.14
C ILE A 183 2.17 -4.76 -16.57
N PHE A 184 1.68 -5.86 -15.98
CA PHE A 184 2.14 -7.22 -16.22
C PHE A 184 0.96 -8.10 -16.68
N PRO A 185 0.84 -8.38 -17.99
CA PRO A 185 -0.32 -9.12 -18.54
C PRO A 185 -0.54 -10.50 -17.92
N ASN A 186 0.53 -11.17 -17.46
CA ASN A 186 0.47 -12.48 -16.81
C ASN A 186 0.34 -12.39 -15.28
N PHE A 187 0.00 -11.22 -14.73
CA PHE A 187 -0.08 -11.04 -13.27
C PHE A 187 -1.12 -11.95 -12.64
N PHE A 188 -2.31 -12.08 -13.23
CA PHE A 188 -3.38 -12.95 -12.71
C PHE A 188 -3.24 -14.42 -13.13
N ALA A 189 -2.13 -14.80 -13.78
CA ALA A 189 -1.88 -16.19 -14.10
C ALA A 189 -1.74 -17.03 -12.82
N VAL A 190 -2.27 -18.26 -12.85
CA VAL A 190 -2.10 -19.20 -11.75
C VAL A 190 -0.61 -19.46 -11.54
N GLY A 191 -0.18 -19.42 -10.28
CA GLY A 191 1.22 -19.55 -9.89
C GLY A 191 2.01 -18.23 -9.83
N ASN A 192 1.40 -17.10 -10.19
CA ASN A 192 2.01 -15.79 -9.96
C ASN A 192 2.00 -15.43 -8.46
N PHE A 193 3.19 -15.28 -7.88
CA PHE A 193 3.37 -14.92 -6.47
C PHE A 193 2.73 -13.59 -6.08
N GLY A 194 2.82 -12.58 -6.94
CA GLY A 194 2.22 -11.27 -6.69
C GLY A 194 0.71 -11.37 -6.56
N TYR A 195 0.05 -12.04 -7.52
CA TYR A 195 -1.40 -12.30 -7.45
C TYR A 195 -1.79 -13.05 -6.17
N SER A 196 -1.09 -14.16 -5.88
CA SER A 196 -1.37 -14.96 -4.69
C SER A 196 -1.18 -14.18 -3.39
N PHE A 197 -0.16 -13.33 -3.28
CA PHE A 197 0.06 -12.51 -2.09
C PHE A 197 -1.03 -11.47 -1.88
N TYR A 198 -1.48 -10.77 -2.93
CA TYR A 198 -2.62 -9.87 -2.80
C TYR A 198 -3.90 -10.60 -2.41
N LEU A 199 -4.18 -11.77 -3.01
CA LEU A 199 -5.37 -12.56 -2.68
C LEU A 199 -5.35 -12.98 -1.21
N ILE A 200 -4.25 -13.56 -0.73
CA ILE A 200 -4.10 -13.96 0.68
C ILE A 200 -4.24 -12.74 1.58
N LEU A 201 -3.60 -11.61 1.22
CA LEU A 201 -3.69 -10.37 1.99
C LEU A 201 -5.13 -9.87 2.12
N PHE A 202 -5.88 -9.76 1.03
CA PHE A 202 -7.27 -9.29 1.09
C PHE A 202 -8.16 -10.21 1.93
N VAL A 203 -7.94 -11.53 1.85
CA VAL A 203 -8.65 -12.51 2.68
C VAL A 203 -8.24 -12.38 4.15
N SER A 204 -6.97 -12.21 4.46
CA SER A 204 -6.46 -11.95 5.82
C SER A 204 -6.98 -10.61 6.38
N MET A 205 -7.23 -9.64 5.52
CA MET A 205 -7.81 -8.34 5.88
C MET A 205 -9.35 -8.36 5.98
N PHE A 206 -10.03 -9.47 5.67
CA PHE A 206 -11.50 -9.50 5.58
C PHE A 206 -12.20 -8.93 6.82
N GLY A 207 -11.79 -9.37 8.02
CA GLY A 207 -12.32 -8.85 9.28
C GLY A 207 -12.01 -7.36 9.48
N PHE A 208 -10.80 -6.91 9.14
CA PHE A 208 -10.43 -5.50 9.17
C PHE A 208 -11.30 -4.66 8.23
N ILE A 209 -11.48 -5.09 6.98
CA ILE A 209 -12.30 -4.41 5.98
C ILE A 209 -13.73 -4.26 6.50
N PHE A 210 -14.30 -5.31 7.10
CA PHE A 210 -15.63 -5.26 7.69
C PHE A 210 -15.74 -4.19 8.81
N TYR A 211 -14.77 -4.13 9.72
CA TYR A 211 -14.78 -3.18 10.84
C TYR A 211 -14.28 -1.77 10.49
N ASN A 212 -13.55 -1.61 9.38
CA ASN A 212 -13.10 -0.33 8.87
C ASN A 212 -14.11 0.31 7.90
N PHE A 213 -15.25 -0.35 7.64
CA PHE A 213 -16.34 0.21 6.81
C PHE A 213 -16.84 1.55 7.38
N PRO A 214 -17.06 2.60 6.55
CA PRO A 214 -17.58 3.89 7.03
C PRO A 214 -18.96 3.75 7.72
N LYS A 215 -19.17 4.07 9.01
CA LYS A 215 -18.33 4.64 10.07
C LYS A 215 -17.46 3.57 10.77
N ALA A 216 -16.13 3.69 10.67
CA ALA A 216 -15.22 2.67 11.16
C ALA A 216 -15.28 2.45 12.68
N LYS A 217 -15.20 1.17 13.08
CA LYS A 217 -15.03 0.70 14.46
C LYS A 217 -13.60 0.28 14.77
N LEU A 218 -12.76 0.19 13.75
CA LEU A 218 -11.36 -0.17 13.84
C LEU A 218 -10.55 0.60 12.80
N PHE A 219 -9.48 1.26 13.25
CA PHE A 219 -8.47 1.88 12.39
C PHE A 219 -7.28 0.95 12.20
N MET A 220 -6.60 1.08 11.06
CA MET A 220 -5.49 0.22 10.68
C MET A 220 -4.33 0.36 11.65
N GLY A 221 -4.05 1.60 12.07
CA GLY A 221 -2.87 1.96 12.87
C GLY A 221 -1.57 1.84 12.06
N ASP A 222 -0.48 2.27 12.67
CA ASP A 222 0.84 2.24 12.04
C ASP A 222 1.32 0.80 11.84
N SER A 223 0.89 -0.11 12.72
CA SER A 223 1.12 -1.56 12.59
C SER A 223 0.66 -2.14 11.25
N GLY A 224 -0.40 -1.60 10.65
CA GLY A 224 -0.91 -2.08 9.36
C GLY A 224 -0.44 -1.22 8.19
N SER A 225 -0.53 0.11 8.31
CA SER A 225 -0.27 1.00 7.18
C SER A 225 1.21 1.05 6.78
N LEU A 226 2.16 0.91 7.72
CA LEU A 226 3.58 0.79 7.37
C LEU A 226 3.91 -0.54 6.70
N ALA A 227 3.35 -1.64 7.21
CA ALA A 227 3.54 -2.96 6.63
C ALA A 227 2.95 -3.05 5.22
N LEU A 228 1.77 -2.49 5.01
CA LEU A 228 1.12 -2.42 3.69
C LEU A 228 1.84 -1.46 2.73
N GLY A 229 2.31 -0.33 3.24
CA GLY A 229 3.15 0.59 2.47
C GLY A 229 4.42 -0.11 1.98
N PHE A 230 5.09 -0.87 2.85
CA PHE A 230 6.26 -1.64 2.44
C PHE A 230 5.88 -2.74 1.45
N PHE A 231 4.82 -3.51 1.72
CA PHE A 231 4.36 -4.57 0.82
C PHE A 231 4.09 -4.06 -0.61
N VAL A 232 3.25 -3.04 -0.77
CA VAL A 232 2.85 -2.55 -2.10
C VAL A 232 4.00 -1.87 -2.84
N MET A 233 4.96 -1.29 -2.12
CA MET A 233 6.11 -0.63 -2.74
C MET A 233 7.27 -1.58 -3.03
N ALA A 234 7.45 -2.64 -2.25
CA ALA A 234 8.53 -3.61 -2.42
C ALA A 234 8.16 -4.76 -3.36
N LEU A 235 6.91 -5.26 -3.32
CA LEU A 235 6.46 -6.38 -4.16
C LEU A 235 6.71 -6.17 -5.66
N PRO A 236 6.45 -4.99 -6.27
CA PRO A 236 6.63 -4.80 -7.71
C PRO A 236 8.06 -5.05 -8.21
N LEU A 237 9.07 -4.92 -7.34
CA LEU A 237 10.47 -5.19 -7.66
C LEU A 237 10.74 -6.67 -8.02
N PHE A 238 9.80 -7.57 -7.70
CA PHE A 238 9.94 -9.01 -7.96
C PHE A 238 8.91 -9.59 -8.92
N VAL A 239 7.84 -8.86 -9.25
CA VAL A 239 6.74 -9.39 -10.07
C VAL A 239 7.24 -9.86 -11.45
N GLY A 240 8.16 -9.12 -12.07
CA GLY A 240 8.85 -9.58 -13.28
C GLY A 240 9.76 -10.78 -12.99
N LYS A 241 10.68 -10.64 -12.02
CA LYS A 241 11.69 -11.65 -11.68
C LYS A 241 11.11 -13.05 -11.44
N TRP A 242 9.94 -13.13 -10.81
CA TRP A 242 9.29 -14.40 -10.46
C TRP A 242 8.45 -15.03 -11.57
N THR A 243 8.07 -14.27 -12.61
CA THR A 243 7.23 -14.79 -13.70
C THR A 243 8.07 -15.30 -14.86
N GLU A 244 9.07 -14.55 -15.30
CA GLU A 244 10.00 -14.97 -16.35
C GLU A 244 11.44 -14.54 -16.01
N PRO A 245 12.44 -15.45 -16.06
CA PRO A 245 13.85 -15.12 -15.77
C PRO A 245 14.48 -14.07 -16.72
N LYS A 246 13.81 -13.72 -17.82
CA LYS A 246 14.20 -12.69 -18.79
C LYS A 246 13.18 -11.54 -18.91
N SER A 247 12.24 -11.45 -17.97
CA SER A 247 11.23 -10.39 -17.93
C SER A 247 11.87 -9.00 -17.82
N GLU A 248 11.10 -8.00 -18.23
CA GLU A 248 11.46 -6.59 -18.05
C GLU A 248 11.68 -6.26 -16.56
N VAL A 249 12.84 -5.68 -16.27
CA VAL A 249 13.15 -5.06 -14.99
C VAL A 249 12.09 -3.98 -14.69
N TRP A 250 11.61 -3.90 -13.45
CA TRP A 250 10.62 -2.90 -13.03
C TRP A 250 11.06 -1.49 -13.44
N ASP A 251 10.18 -0.77 -14.12
CA ASP A 251 10.39 0.63 -14.50
C ASP A 251 9.87 1.53 -13.37
N ALA A 252 10.69 2.49 -12.93
CA ALA A 252 10.32 3.42 -11.87
C ALA A 252 9.03 4.21 -12.16
N THR A 253 8.70 4.44 -13.43
CA THR A 253 7.45 5.12 -13.82
C THR A 253 6.20 4.33 -13.40
N TYR A 254 6.29 3.00 -13.27
CA TYR A 254 5.16 2.16 -12.89
C TYR A 254 4.66 2.39 -11.47
N TYR A 255 5.50 2.92 -10.56
CA TYR A 255 5.06 3.27 -9.21
C TYR A 255 3.96 4.32 -9.18
N PHE A 256 3.96 5.26 -10.13
CA PHE A 256 2.92 6.27 -10.21
C PHE A 256 1.55 5.65 -10.47
N TYR A 257 1.49 4.63 -11.34
CA TYR A 257 0.23 4.00 -11.73
C TYR A 257 -0.36 3.04 -10.68
N LEU A 258 0.39 2.68 -9.64
CA LEU A 258 -0.19 1.92 -8.52
C LEU A 258 -1.33 2.69 -7.85
N PHE A 259 -1.20 4.02 -7.73
CA PHE A 259 -2.22 4.90 -7.14
C PHE A 259 -1.98 6.39 -7.47
N PRO A 260 -2.28 6.85 -8.70
CA PRO A 260 -1.93 8.18 -9.20
C PRO A 260 -2.38 9.37 -8.34
N TYR A 261 -3.67 9.45 -7.99
CA TYR A 261 -4.21 10.59 -7.24
C TYR A 261 -3.79 10.57 -5.77
N PHE A 262 -3.43 9.40 -5.25
CA PHE A 262 -2.88 9.25 -3.92
C PHE A 262 -1.48 9.89 -3.85
N TRP A 263 -0.63 9.64 -4.85
CA TRP A 263 0.66 10.32 -4.98
C TRP A 263 0.49 11.83 -5.08
N LEU A 264 -0.42 12.29 -5.94
CA LEU A 264 -0.65 13.72 -6.15
C LEU A 264 -1.11 14.43 -4.87
N ASP A 265 -2.14 13.92 -4.18
CA ASP A 265 -2.65 14.55 -2.96
C ASP A 265 -1.57 14.56 -1.86
N GLY A 266 -0.92 13.42 -1.66
CA GLY A 266 0.16 13.27 -0.67
C GLY A 266 1.31 14.26 -0.91
N ILE A 267 1.89 14.26 -2.11
CA ILE A 267 3.02 15.13 -2.47
C ILE A 267 2.60 16.60 -2.45
N PHE A 268 1.43 16.93 -3.01
CA PHE A 268 0.94 18.31 -3.04
C PHE A 268 0.79 18.90 -1.64
N ILE A 269 0.24 18.13 -0.68
CA ILE A 269 0.11 18.60 0.69
C ILE A 269 1.47 18.77 1.37
N LEU A 270 2.43 17.85 1.15
CA LEU A 270 3.78 18.02 1.68
C LEU A 270 4.46 19.29 1.13
N ILE A 271 4.37 19.53 -0.19
CA ILE A 271 4.91 20.75 -0.82
C ILE A 271 4.22 22.00 -0.26
N LYS A 272 2.89 22.00 -0.17
CA LYS A 272 2.12 23.12 0.38
C LYS A 272 2.54 23.42 1.82
N ARG A 273 2.72 22.40 2.66
CA ARG A 273 3.14 22.56 4.06
C ARG A 273 4.58 23.07 4.18
N PHE A 274 5.47 22.61 3.29
CA PHE A 274 6.84 23.10 3.20
C PHE A 274 6.88 24.61 2.98
N PHE A 275 6.13 25.11 1.97
CA PHE A 275 6.04 26.55 1.71
C PHE A 275 5.34 27.34 2.83
N GLN A 276 4.45 26.69 3.59
CA GLN A 276 3.83 27.27 4.79
C GLN A 276 4.73 27.19 6.03
N LYS A 277 5.95 26.65 5.93
CA LYS A 277 6.88 26.40 7.05
C LYS A 277 6.25 25.59 8.19
N LYS A 278 5.28 24.74 7.87
CA LYS A 278 4.68 23.80 8.82
C LYS A 278 5.54 22.55 8.91
N HIS A 279 5.51 21.89 10.07
CA HIS A 279 6.15 20.58 10.21
C HIS A 279 5.52 19.59 9.22
N LEU A 280 6.35 18.97 8.37
CA LEU A 280 5.87 18.10 7.29
C LEU A 280 5.23 16.82 7.82
N PHE A 281 5.86 16.21 8.83
CA PHE A 281 5.48 14.90 9.37
C PHE A 281 4.52 15.00 10.57
N SER A 282 3.93 16.17 10.83
CA SER A 282 2.94 16.29 11.92
C SER A 282 1.55 15.98 11.38
N ALA A 283 0.76 15.20 12.13
CA ALA A 283 -0.62 14.86 11.79
C ALA A 283 -1.44 16.10 11.35
N HIS A 284 -2.18 15.96 10.25
CA HIS A 284 -2.96 17.04 9.63
C HIS A 284 -4.16 16.53 8.83
N ARG A 285 -5.13 17.42 8.59
CA ARG A 285 -6.36 17.14 7.82
C ARG A 285 -6.49 17.98 6.54
N GLU A 286 -5.38 18.22 5.84
CA GLU A 286 -5.35 19.16 4.71
C GLU A 286 -5.60 18.53 3.33
N HIS A 287 -5.62 17.20 3.25
CA HIS A 287 -5.74 16.45 2.00
C HIS A 287 -7.07 16.69 1.29
N LEU A 288 -7.05 16.60 -0.04
CA LEU A 288 -8.25 16.79 -0.84
C LEU A 288 -9.31 15.75 -0.52
N TYR A 289 -8.95 14.48 -0.32
CA TYR A 289 -9.94 13.44 0.06
C TYR A 289 -10.61 13.76 1.40
N GLN A 290 -9.90 14.39 2.34
CA GLN A 290 -10.45 14.80 3.64
C GLN A 290 -11.38 16.01 3.48
N ARG A 291 -11.01 16.98 2.65
CA ARG A 291 -11.87 18.12 2.33
C ARG A 291 -13.19 17.68 1.69
N ILE A 292 -13.14 16.74 0.74
CA ILE A 292 -14.35 16.18 0.12
C ILE A 292 -15.20 15.46 1.17
N THR A 293 -14.58 14.76 2.11
CA THR A 293 -15.27 14.07 3.22
C THR A 293 -16.07 15.03 4.10
N GLU A 294 -15.60 16.27 4.28
CA GLU A 294 -16.30 17.30 5.06
C GLU A 294 -17.47 17.96 4.31
N THR A 295 -17.64 17.68 3.02
CA THR A 295 -18.80 18.12 2.23
C THR A 295 -19.99 17.18 2.42
N LYS A 296 -21.12 17.47 1.75
CA LYS A 296 -22.30 16.60 1.73
C LYS A 296 -22.04 15.22 1.13
N LEU A 297 -20.94 15.04 0.39
CA LEU A 297 -20.55 13.76 -0.21
C LEU A 297 -20.07 12.74 0.83
N GLY A 298 -19.54 13.20 1.97
CA GLY A 298 -19.07 12.33 3.04
C GLY A 298 -17.91 11.41 2.65
N LYS A 299 -17.59 10.45 3.52
CA LYS A 299 -16.50 9.48 3.31
C LYS A 299 -16.70 8.64 2.05
N ILE A 300 -17.93 8.15 1.83
CA ILE A 300 -18.27 7.29 0.68
C ILE A 300 -18.14 8.05 -0.64
N GLY A 301 -18.61 9.30 -0.71
CA GLY A 301 -18.48 10.10 -1.93
C GLY A 301 -17.02 10.47 -2.23
N SER A 302 -16.22 10.79 -1.21
CA SER A 302 -14.77 11.00 -1.37
C SER A 302 -14.06 9.75 -1.91
N LEU A 303 -14.35 8.59 -1.30
CA LEU A 303 -13.85 7.29 -1.73
C LEU A 303 -14.22 6.98 -3.19
N GLY A 304 -15.48 7.22 -3.57
CA GLY A 304 -15.97 6.98 -4.93
C GLY A 304 -15.28 7.87 -5.97
N ILE A 305 -15.07 9.16 -5.65
CA ILE A 305 -14.36 10.10 -6.53
C ILE A 305 -12.92 9.64 -6.75
N PHE A 306 -12.15 9.45 -5.68
CA PHE A 306 -10.75 9.06 -5.80
C PHE A 306 -10.59 7.67 -6.43
N SER A 307 -11.46 6.71 -6.12
CA SER A 307 -11.41 5.38 -6.73
C SER A 307 -11.68 5.44 -8.23
N THR A 308 -12.69 6.21 -8.66
CA THR A 308 -13.02 6.40 -10.07
C THR A 308 -11.86 7.06 -10.81
N LEU A 309 -11.32 8.15 -10.26
CA LEU A 309 -10.21 8.89 -10.86
C LEU A 309 -8.95 8.03 -11.03
N ASN A 310 -8.58 7.26 -10.00
CA ASN A 310 -7.45 6.33 -10.09
C ASN A 310 -7.72 5.22 -11.11
N PHE A 311 -8.90 4.58 -11.07
CA PHE A 311 -9.26 3.53 -12.02
C PHE A 311 -9.24 4.02 -13.47
N THR A 312 -9.80 5.20 -13.74
CA THR A 312 -9.78 5.82 -15.07
C THR A 312 -8.35 6.04 -15.57
N LEU A 313 -7.45 6.54 -14.74
CA LEU A 313 -6.05 6.72 -15.13
C LEU A 313 -5.35 5.39 -15.43
N VAL A 314 -5.62 4.37 -14.63
CA VAL A 314 -5.06 3.03 -14.80
C VAL A 314 -5.57 2.39 -16.11
N CYS A 315 -6.84 2.59 -16.46
CA CYS A 315 -7.38 2.20 -17.77
C CYS A 315 -6.73 2.96 -18.92
N PHE A 316 -6.52 4.28 -18.80
CA PHE A 316 -5.83 5.04 -19.85
C PHE A 316 -4.37 4.60 -20.02
N HIS A 317 -3.66 4.33 -18.93
CA HIS A 317 -2.31 3.77 -18.96
C HIS A 317 -2.30 2.46 -19.77
N PHE A 318 -3.21 1.53 -19.46
CA PHE A 318 -3.34 0.27 -20.19
C PHE A 318 -3.55 0.49 -21.69
N VAL A 319 -4.53 1.32 -22.07
CA VAL A 319 -4.84 1.60 -23.48
C VAL A 319 -3.63 2.18 -24.20
N LEU A 320 -2.97 3.19 -23.64
CA LEU A 320 -1.79 3.82 -24.26
C LEU A 320 -0.63 2.82 -24.39
N LYS A 321 -0.43 1.96 -23.40
CA LYS A 321 0.59 0.90 -23.44
C LYS A 321 0.29 -0.13 -24.53
N THR A 322 -0.98 -0.52 -24.72
CA THR A 322 -1.41 -1.41 -25.82
C THR A 322 -1.11 -0.82 -27.20
N TYR A 323 -1.21 0.50 -27.36
CA TYR A 323 -0.83 1.20 -28.59
C TYR A 323 0.68 1.45 -28.73
N GLY A 324 1.51 0.92 -27.83
CA GLY A 324 2.97 1.03 -27.92
C GLY A 324 3.53 2.42 -27.57
N VAL A 325 2.77 3.26 -26.87
CA VAL A 325 3.26 4.56 -26.42
C VAL A 325 4.39 4.36 -25.38
N PRO A 326 5.53 5.07 -25.50
CA PRO A 326 6.62 4.94 -24.53
C PRO A 326 6.21 5.32 -23.10
N ASN A 327 6.71 4.59 -22.09
CA ASN A 327 6.36 4.77 -20.67
C ASN A 327 6.54 6.22 -20.19
N SER A 328 7.60 6.91 -20.63
CA SER A 328 7.90 8.30 -20.27
C SER A 328 6.83 9.28 -20.79
N LEU A 329 6.34 9.06 -22.01
CA LEU A 329 5.28 9.87 -22.60
C LEU A 329 3.93 9.60 -21.94
N ILE A 330 3.62 8.32 -21.65
CA ILE A 330 2.43 7.96 -20.88
C ILE A 330 2.45 8.67 -19.52
N LEU A 331 3.60 8.63 -18.82
CA LEU A 331 3.73 9.26 -17.51
C LEU A 331 3.49 10.76 -17.59
N LEU A 332 4.11 11.43 -18.56
CA LEU A 332 3.95 12.87 -18.76
C LEU A 332 2.47 13.23 -19.01
N LEU A 333 1.81 12.55 -19.95
CA LEU A 333 0.42 12.84 -20.33
C LEU A 333 -0.54 12.60 -19.15
N LEU A 334 -0.42 11.46 -18.47
CA LEU A 334 -1.32 11.09 -17.38
C LEU A 334 -1.04 11.87 -16.09
N PHE A 335 0.21 12.26 -15.85
CA PHE A 335 0.57 13.17 -14.76
C PHE A 335 -0.02 14.57 -14.99
N LEU A 336 0.13 15.14 -16.20
CA LEU A 336 -0.44 16.45 -16.51
C LEU A 336 -1.98 16.44 -16.41
N PHE A 337 -2.62 15.40 -16.94
CA PHE A 337 -4.06 15.25 -16.84
C PHE A 337 -4.53 15.17 -15.39
N SER A 338 -3.87 14.35 -14.56
CA SER A 338 -4.27 14.20 -13.16
C SER A 338 -3.92 15.39 -12.29
N ALA A 339 -2.82 16.08 -12.54
CA ALA A 339 -2.49 17.34 -11.89
C ALA A 339 -3.54 18.42 -12.21
N PHE A 340 -3.98 18.51 -13.46
CA PHE A 340 -5.02 19.45 -13.89
C PHE A 340 -6.37 19.13 -13.26
N SER A 341 -6.84 17.88 -13.32
CA SER A 341 -8.12 17.47 -12.73
C SER A 341 -8.11 17.59 -11.19
N TYR A 342 -7.00 17.24 -10.54
CA TYR A 342 -6.80 17.45 -9.10
C TYR A 342 -6.86 18.94 -8.77
N GLY A 343 -6.22 19.81 -9.56
CA GLY A 343 -6.26 21.25 -9.40
C GLY A 343 -7.67 21.82 -9.51
N ILE A 344 -8.47 21.34 -10.47
CA ILE A 344 -9.90 21.69 -10.59
C ILE A 344 -10.64 21.31 -9.30
N LEU A 345 -10.55 20.05 -8.86
CA LEU A 345 -11.21 19.59 -7.64
C LEU A 345 -10.78 20.40 -6.42
N TRP A 346 -9.49 20.72 -6.32
CA TRP A 346 -8.95 21.50 -5.22
C TRP A 346 -9.53 22.92 -5.14
N ILE A 347 -9.82 23.54 -6.28
CA ILE A 347 -10.40 24.89 -6.37
C ILE A 347 -11.90 24.86 -6.03
N PHE A 348 -12.63 23.87 -6.56
CA PHE A 348 -14.09 23.80 -6.41
C PHE A 348 -14.57 23.18 -5.10
N VAL A 349 -13.74 22.36 -4.44
CA VAL A 349 -14.09 21.79 -3.13
C VAL A 349 -13.90 22.89 -2.06
N PRO A 350 -14.98 23.34 -1.40
CA PRO A 350 -14.91 24.44 -0.46
C PRO A 350 -14.03 24.08 0.73
N ARG A 351 -13.26 25.07 1.22
CA ARG A 351 -12.59 24.93 2.51
C ARG A 351 -13.63 25.14 3.60
N LYS A 352 -13.81 24.14 4.47
CA LYS A 352 -14.42 24.41 5.76
C LYS A 352 -13.40 25.26 6.54
N ASN A 353 -13.77 26.49 6.88
CA ASN A 353 -12.99 27.26 7.84
C ASN A 353 -13.14 26.54 9.18
N LEU A 354 -12.08 25.83 9.55
CA LEU A 354 -11.94 25.28 10.89
C LEU A 354 -11.47 26.46 11.73
N ALA A 355 -12.47 27.17 12.28
CA ALA A 355 -12.28 28.26 13.22
C ALA A 355 -11.75 27.74 14.55
#